data_AF-A0A141FD19-F1
#
_entry.id   AF-A0A141FD19-F1
#
_cell.length_a   1.000
_cell.length_b   1.000
_cell.length_c   1.000
_cell.angle_alpha   90.00
_cell.angle_beta   90.00
_cell.angle_gamma   90.00
#
_symmetry.space_group_name_H-M   'P 1'
#
loop_
_entity.id
_entity.type
_entity.pdbx_description
1 polymer ?
#
loop_
_entity_poly.entity_id
_entity_poly.type
_entity_poly.pdbx_seq_one_letter_code
_entity_poly.pdbx_strand_id
1 'polypeptide(L)' 'FIEQYFNLNYSLYCTQIQDHDYICEISDTLARLNSTLIDLSVDIWLYISNNLLKLKVIQTEIGSSTMP' A
#
# COMPACT_ATOMS: atom_id res chain seq x y z
N PHE A 1 -17.81 -14.97 24.76
CA PHE A 1 -18.67 -14.49 23.65
C PHE A 1 -17.82 -13.97 22.49
N ILE A 2 -17.10 -12.84 22.65
CA ILE A 2 -16.33 -12.22 21.55
C ILE A 2 -15.31 -13.19 20.94
N GLU A 3 -14.45 -13.80 21.76
CA GLU A 3 -13.43 -14.75 21.29
C GLU A 3 -14.01 -16.01 20.65
N GLN A 4 -15.11 -16.54 21.18
CA GLN A 4 -15.69 -17.82 20.75
C GLN A 4 -16.55 -17.71 19.48
N TYR A 5 -17.19 -16.56 19.25
CA TYR A 5 -18.12 -16.37 18.12
C TYR A 5 -17.51 -15.53 17.00
N PHE A 6 -16.54 -14.66 17.30
CA PHE A 6 -15.99 -13.69 16.33
C PHE A 6 -14.50 -13.84 16.08
N ASN A 7 -13.79 -14.74 16.78
CA ASN A 7 -12.33 -14.91 16.68
C ASN A 7 -11.55 -13.59 16.85
N LEU A 8 -12.03 -12.72 17.73
CA LEU A 8 -11.34 -11.48 18.10
C LEU A 8 -10.75 -11.61 19.50
N ASN A 9 -9.57 -11.05 19.70
CA ASN A 9 -8.95 -10.96 21.03
C ASN A 9 -9.65 -9.88 21.85
N TYR A 10 -10.04 -10.21 23.07
CA TYR A 10 -10.71 -9.26 23.96
C TYR A 10 -9.70 -8.32 24.64
N SER A 11 -9.94 -7.00 24.56
CA SER A 11 -9.17 -6.02 25.35
C SER A 11 -9.79 -5.87 26.73
N LEU A 12 -9.04 -6.24 27.77
CA LEU A 12 -9.50 -6.21 29.16
C LEU A 12 -9.60 -4.78 29.71
N TYR A 13 -8.74 -3.88 29.23
CA TYR A 13 -8.60 -2.52 29.75
C TYR A 13 -8.94 -1.50 28.66
N CYS A 14 -10.21 -1.11 28.62
CA CYS A 14 -10.68 -0.04 27.76
C CYS A 14 -11.65 0.86 28.54
N THR A 15 -11.93 2.04 27.99
CA THR A 15 -12.98 2.90 28.52
C THR A 15 -14.32 2.52 27.87
N GLN A 16 -15.24 3.46 27.68
CA GLN A 16 -16.43 3.24 26.87
C GLN A 16 -16.10 2.83 25.44
N ILE A 17 -14.97 3.30 24.91
CA ILE A 17 -14.44 2.94 23.60
C ILE A 17 -13.16 2.11 23.73
N GLN A 18 -12.83 1.38 22.68
CA GLN A 18 -11.56 0.69 22.54
C GLN A 18 -10.40 1.69 22.39
N ASP A 19 -9.19 1.30 22.80
CA ASP A 19 -7.97 2.12 22.72
C ASP A 19 -7.51 2.44 21.28
N HIS A 20 -7.93 1.61 20.32
CA HIS A 20 -7.60 1.71 18.89
C HIS A 20 -6.11 1.60 18.55
N ASP A 21 -5.27 1.19 19.50
CA ASP A 21 -3.82 1.08 19.32
C ASP A 21 -3.45 0.10 18.20
N TYR A 22 -4.15 -1.04 18.09
CA TYR A 22 -3.91 -1.99 17.00
C TYR A 22 -4.19 -1.38 15.61
N ILE A 23 -5.15 -0.45 15.50
CA ILE A 23 -5.47 0.22 14.24
C ILE A 23 -4.33 1.17 13.88
N CYS A 24 -3.81 1.90 14.86
CA CYS A 24 -2.65 2.76 14.70
C CYS A 24 -1.43 1.94 14.26
N GLU A 25 -1.12 0.82 14.92
CA GLU A 25 0.00 -0.06 14.56
C GLU A 25 -0.12 -0.61 13.13
N ILE A 26 -1.30 -1.07 12.74
CA ILE A 26 -1.55 -1.57 11.38
C ILE A 26 -1.42 -0.42 10.37
N SER A 27 -1.97 0.76 10.67
CA SER A 27 -1.90 1.91 9.78
C SER A 27 -0.46 2.40 9.59
N ASP A 28 0.33 2.42 10.66
CA ASP A 28 1.75 2.80 10.63
C ASP A 28 2.60 1.80 9.85
N THR A 29 2.34 0.50 10.02
CA THR A 29 3.04 -0.53 9.22
C THR A 29 2.71 -0.39 7.73
N LEU A 30 1.44 -0.19 7.39
CA LEU A 30 1.00 0.07 6.01
C LEU A 30 1.62 1.35 5.45
N ALA A 31 1.67 2.43 6.23
CA ALA A 31 2.29 3.69 5.81
C ALA A 31 3.77 3.50 5.48
N ARG A 32 4.52 2.78 6.31
CA ARG A 32 5.94 2.47 6.04
C ARG A 32 6.12 1.63 4.77
N LEU A 33 5.30 0.59 4.59
CA LEU A 33 5.32 -0.22 3.37
C LEU A 33 5.04 0.62 2.13
N ASN A 34 4.03 1.49 2.19
CA ASN A 34 3.68 2.39 1.10
C ASN A 34 4.82 3.36 0.77
N SER A 35 5.49 3.92 1.78
CA SER A 35 6.65 4.78 1.55
C SER A 35 7.76 4.06 0.80
N THR A 36 8.08 2.81 1.16
CA THR A 36 9.07 2.00 0.43
C THR A 36 8.63 1.69 -1.00
N LEU A 37 7.34 1.40 -1.22
CA LEU A 37 6.82 1.14 -2.57
C LEU A 37 6.78 2.42 -3.43
N ILE A 38 6.52 3.57 -2.84
CA ILE A 38 6.58 4.88 -3.51
C ILE A 38 8.02 5.14 -3.95
N ASP A 39 8.99 4.94 -3.07
CA ASP A 39 10.41 5.11 -3.39
C ASP A 39 10.83 4.23 -4.58
N LEU A 40 10.47 2.93 -4.54
CA LEU A 40 10.67 2.00 -5.64
C LEU A 40 9.99 2.47 -6.95
N SER A 41 8.76 2.98 -6.85
CA SER A 41 8.00 3.43 -8.02
C SER A 41 8.65 4.66 -8.66
N VAL A 42 9.16 5.58 -7.84
CA VAL A 42 9.91 6.77 -8.28
C VAL A 42 11.21 6.34 -8.95
N ASP A 43 11.96 5.41 -8.38
CA ASP A 43 13.19 4.89 -8.97
C ASP A 43 12.95 4.23 -10.32
N ILE A 44 11.95 3.35 -10.44
CA ILE A 44 11.59 2.72 -11.71
C ILE A 44 11.22 3.79 -12.75
N TRP A 45 10.43 4.80 -12.36
CA TRP A 45 10.07 5.91 -13.25
C TRP A 45 11.31 6.70 -13.72
N LEU A 46 12.25 6.98 -12.82
CA LEU A 46 13.51 7.66 -13.15
C LEU A 46 14.37 6.81 -14.08
N TYR A 47 14.44 5.49 -13.86
CA TYR A 47 15.20 4.59 -14.73
C TYR A 47 14.59 4.48 -16.13
N ILE A 48 13.27 4.47 -16.26
CA ILE A 48 12.59 4.55 -17.57
C ILE A 48 12.89 5.91 -18.24
N SER A 49 12.78 7.01 -17.51
CA SER A 49 13.03 8.36 -18.02
C SER A 49 14.47 8.55 -18.50
N ASN A 50 15.43 7.92 -17.82
CA ASN A 50 16.84 7.92 -18.20
C ASN A 50 17.20 6.86 -19.27
N ASN A 51 16.22 6.18 -19.86
CA ASN A 51 16.40 5.10 -20.84
C ASN A 51 17.26 3.92 -20.37
N LEU A 52 17.39 3.70 -19.05
CA LEU A 52 18.05 2.53 -18.48
C LEU A 52 17.16 1.29 -18.59
N LEU A 53 15.84 1.48 -18.42
CA LEU A 53 14.81 0.46 -18.59
C LEU A 53 13.85 0.86 -19.72
N LYS A 54 13.29 -0.12 -20.43
CA LYS A 54 12.24 0.09 -21.43
C LYS A 54 11.03 -0.78 -21.14
N LEU A 55 9.84 -0.21 -21.34
CA LEU A 55 8.57 -0.93 -21.21
C LEU A 55 8.35 -1.84 -22.43
N LYS A 56 7.81 -3.04 -22.18
CA LYS A 56 7.41 -3.96 -23.24
C LYS A 56 6.12 -3.42 -23.88
N VAL A 57 6.14 -3.20 -25.19
CA VAL A 57 4.97 -2.71 -25.94
C VAL A 57 4.02 -3.87 -26.24
N ILE A 58 2.73 -3.66 -25.96
CA ILE A 58 1.63 -4.54 -26.35
C ILE A 58 0.83 -3.79 -27.41
N GLN A 59 0.63 -4.41 -28.58
CA GLN A 59 0.12 -3.73 -29.77
C GLN A 59 -1.31 -3.17 -29.63
N THR A 60 -2.07 -3.66 -28.66
CA THR A 60 -3.43 -3.19 -28.37
C THR A 60 -3.48 -2.02 -27.40
N GLU A 61 -2.36 -1.64 -26.79
CA GLU A 61 -2.29 -0.57 -25.79
C GLU A 61 -1.88 0.75 -26.44
N ILE A 62 -2.49 1.84 -26.00
CA ILE A 62 -2.24 3.20 -26.49
C ILE A 62 -1.58 3.99 -25.36
N GLY A 63 -0.36 4.48 -25.57
CA GLY A 63 0.37 5.24 -24.56
C GLY A 63 -0.10 6.70 -24.42
N SER A 64 -0.40 7.36 -25.55
CA SER A 64 -0.89 8.74 -25.59
C SER A 64 -2.00 8.86 -26.63
N SER A 65 -3.01 9.68 -26.35
CA SER A 65 -4.12 9.92 -27.28
C SER A 65 -3.72 10.79 -28.48
N THR A 66 -2.61 11.51 -28.40
CA THR A 66 -2.17 12.46 -29.44
C THR A 66 -0.75 12.22 -29.93
N MET A 67 0.10 11.55 -29.14
CA MET A 67 1.44 11.18 -29.56
C MET A 67 1.44 9.72 -30.01
N PRO A 68 1.76 9.45 -31.30
CA PRO A 68 1.82 8.09 -31.82
C PRO A 68 2.98 7.29 -31.21
#